data_AF-A0A9E0DUB5-F1
#
_entry.id   AF-A0A9E0DUB5-F1
#
_cell.length_a   1.000
_cell.length_b   1.000
_cell.length_c   1.000
_cell.angle_alpha   90.00
_cell.angle_beta   90.00
_cell.angle_gamma   90.00
#
_symmetry.space_group_name_H-M   'P 1'
#
loop_
_entity.id
_entity.type
_entity.pdbx_description
1 polymer ?
#
loop_
_entity_poly.entity_id
_entity_poly.type
_entity_poly.pdbx_seq_one_letter_code
_entity_poly.pdbx_strand_id
1 'polypeptide(L)'
;MVNKEKEYETYPLYLGLSGLTFALLTVLVVVLMYVLWPGLHQLSYTLAVTVEIFLAFIIGIGWFLWAMLGIATKGWLRIHPIILRISNRVIYSLFPISLLLGKFGGVTKDRLRQSMIDLINHLVTLNLYKVPADRILLLTPHCLQESSCVHKVTGDVYNCKQCGRCKVGDLLQITKDYGCKFLVATGGTLARLKVKEVRPKAIVAIACERDLASGMADVFPIPVIGVLNARPNGPCCNTTVDADRVREVVELLVDKDSHERN
;
A
#
# COMPACT_ATOMS: atom_id res chain seq x y z
N MET A 1 14.96 -19.22 -9.96
CA MET A 1 13.56 -18.81 -10.19
C MET A 1 12.82 -18.95 -8.86
N VAL A 2 12.90 -17.92 -8.01
CA VAL A 2 12.15 -17.90 -6.74
C VAL A 2 10.66 -17.82 -7.08
N ASN A 3 9.87 -18.69 -6.46
CA ASN A 3 8.49 -18.94 -6.83
C ASN A 3 7.63 -17.71 -6.49
N LYS A 4 7.40 -16.81 -7.47
CA LYS A 4 6.59 -15.58 -7.31
C LYS A 4 5.21 -15.83 -6.70
N GLU A 5 4.68 -17.06 -6.80
CA GLU A 5 3.40 -17.46 -6.23
C GLU A 5 3.38 -17.49 -4.68
N LYS A 6 4.52 -17.65 -4.01
CA LYS A 6 4.57 -17.67 -2.53
C LYS A 6 4.63 -16.27 -1.89
N GLU A 7 4.92 -15.23 -2.65
CA GLU A 7 5.23 -13.90 -2.08
C GLU A 7 3.98 -13.12 -1.63
N TYR A 8 2.80 -13.48 -2.14
CA TYR A 8 1.53 -12.82 -1.83
C TYR A 8 0.45 -13.78 -1.31
N GLU A 9 0.82 -14.87 -0.63
CA GLU A 9 -0.13 -15.92 -0.18
C GLU A 9 -1.33 -15.37 0.60
N THR A 10 -1.20 -14.21 1.26
CA THR A 10 -2.24 -13.68 2.14
C THR A 10 -3.21 -12.72 1.46
N TYR A 11 -2.97 -12.21 0.24
CA TYR A 11 -3.86 -11.21 -0.39
C TYR A 11 -5.35 -11.63 -0.52
N PRO A 12 -5.71 -12.92 -0.74
CA PRO A 12 -7.11 -13.31 -0.90
C PRO A 12 -7.95 -13.04 0.34
N LEU A 13 -7.33 -13.05 1.53
CA LEU A 13 -8.00 -12.77 2.81
C LEU A 13 -8.62 -11.37 2.81
N TYR A 14 -7.84 -10.35 2.47
CA TYR A 14 -8.31 -8.97 2.47
C TYR A 14 -9.22 -8.67 1.28
N LEU A 15 -8.98 -9.28 0.12
CA LEU A 15 -9.89 -9.16 -1.02
C LEU A 15 -11.29 -9.72 -0.67
N GLY A 16 -11.36 -10.89 -0.05
CA GLY A 16 -12.61 -11.49 0.41
C GLY A 16 -13.29 -10.67 1.50
N LEU A 17 -12.52 -10.23 2.51
CA LEU A 17 -13.08 -9.42 3.61
C LEU A 17 -13.57 -8.06 3.12
N SER A 18 -12.85 -7.38 2.22
CA SER A 18 -13.31 -6.11 1.65
C SER A 18 -14.58 -6.28 0.80
N GLY A 19 -14.74 -7.41 0.10
CA GLY A 19 -15.98 -7.75 -0.60
C GLY A 19 -17.15 -7.98 0.36
N LEU A 20 -16.91 -8.69 1.47
CA LEU A 20 -17.90 -8.86 2.54
C LEU A 20 -18.28 -7.52 3.18
N THR A 21 -17.29 -6.68 3.48
CA THR A 21 -17.52 -5.31 4.00
C THR A 21 -18.41 -4.52 3.06
N PHE A 22 -18.12 -4.57 1.76
CA PHE A 22 -18.90 -3.85 0.75
C PHE A 22 -20.32 -4.40 0.60
N ALA A 23 -20.51 -5.72 0.70
CA ALA A 23 -21.82 -6.35 0.73
C ALA A 23 -22.64 -5.92 1.96
N LEU A 24 -22.04 -5.91 3.16
CA LEU A 24 -22.72 -5.47 4.38
C LEU A 24 -23.12 -3.99 4.32
N LEU A 25 -22.26 -3.13 3.76
CA LEU A 25 -22.60 -1.73 3.52
C LEU A 25 -23.74 -1.58 2.50
N THR A 26 -23.74 -2.40 1.45
CA THR A 26 -24.83 -2.43 0.47
C THR A 26 -26.15 -2.81 1.14
N VAL A 27 -26.17 -3.86 1.96
CA VAL A 27 -27.37 -4.27 2.72
C VAL A 27 -27.82 -3.16 3.66
N LEU A 28 -26.90 -2.51 4.37
CA LEU A 28 -27.22 -1.40 5.26
C LEU A 28 -27.89 -0.24 4.52
N VAL A 29 -27.35 0.15 3.35
CA VAL A 29 -27.92 1.21 2.51
C VAL A 29 -29.30 0.82 1.97
N VAL A 30 -29.49 -0.43 1.54
CA VAL A 30 -30.79 -0.94 1.07
C VAL A 30 -31.83 -0.94 2.19
N VAL A 31 -31.47 -1.41 3.39
CA VAL A 31 -32.36 -1.39 4.56
C VAL A 31 -32.72 0.04 4.95
N LEU A 32 -31.74 0.95 4.97
CA LEU A 32 -31.97 2.36 5.25
C LEU A 32 -32.92 2.97 4.20
N MET A 33 -32.70 2.69 2.91
CA MET A 33 -33.56 3.17 1.84
C MET A 33 -34.99 2.63 1.98
N TYR A 34 -35.15 1.34 2.32
CA TYR A 34 -36.45 0.72 2.58
C TYR A 34 -37.21 1.43 3.71
N VAL A 35 -36.53 1.77 4.81
CA VAL A 35 -37.13 2.49 5.95
C VAL A 35 -37.47 3.94 5.60
N LEU A 36 -36.60 4.62 4.82
CA LEU A 36 -36.80 6.02 4.43
C LEU A 36 -37.81 6.20 3.29
N TRP A 37 -38.03 5.17 2.48
CA TRP A 37 -38.92 5.18 1.32
C TRP A 37 -40.32 5.79 1.58
N PRO A 38 -41.10 5.35 2.59
CA PRO A 38 -42.43 5.92 2.85
C PRO A 38 -42.36 7.42 3.17
N GLY A 39 -41.33 7.87 3.88
CA GLY A 39 -41.13 9.29 4.17
C GLY A 39 -40.81 10.10 2.92
N LEU A 40 -39.91 9.62 2.07
CA LEU A 40 -39.59 10.28 0.79
C LEU A 40 -40.80 10.32 -0.13
N HIS A 41 -41.58 9.23 -0.18
CA HIS A 41 -42.77 9.14 -1.04
C HIS A 41 -43.83 10.18 -0.68
N GLN A 42 -44.02 10.46 0.62
CA GLN A 42 -44.95 11.49 1.10
C GLN A 42 -44.52 12.91 0.73
N LEU A 43 -43.21 13.20 0.66
CA LEU A 43 -42.72 14.51 0.20
C LEU A 43 -42.90 14.68 -1.30
N SER A 44 -42.37 13.74 -2.09
CA SER A 44 -42.66 13.62 -3.52
C SER A 44 -42.20 12.28 -4.07
N TYR A 45 -43.01 11.66 -4.93
CA TYR A 45 -42.66 10.41 -5.58
C TYR A 45 -41.39 10.52 -6.44
N THR A 46 -41.24 11.61 -7.21
CA THR A 46 -40.09 11.83 -8.08
C THR A 46 -38.78 11.89 -7.30
N LEU A 47 -38.77 12.51 -6.10
CA LEU A 47 -37.59 12.55 -5.24
C LEU A 47 -37.20 11.16 -4.75
N ALA A 48 -38.19 10.35 -4.31
CA ALA A 48 -37.95 8.99 -3.82
C ALA A 48 -37.22 8.14 -4.88
N VAL A 49 -37.76 8.11 -6.10
CA VAL A 49 -37.18 7.36 -7.22
C VAL A 49 -35.82 7.90 -7.63
N THR A 50 -35.63 9.22 -7.64
CA THR A 50 -34.34 9.83 -8.02
C THR A 50 -33.23 9.44 -7.05
N VAL A 51 -33.51 9.49 -5.74
CA VAL A 51 -32.55 9.08 -4.70
C VAL A 51 -32.21 7.60 -4.81
N GLU A 52 -33.20 6.75 -5.09
CA GLU A 52 -32.99 5.31 -5.27
C GLU A 52 -32.06 5.00 -6.43
N ILE A 53 -32.35 5.55 -7.61
CA ILE A 53 -31.55 5.33 -8.83
C ILE A 53 -30.12 5.83 -8.59
N PHE A 54 -29.97 6.98 -7.95
CA PHE A 54 -28.66 7.54 -7.65
C PHE A 54 -27.85 6.65 -6.70
N LEU A 55 -28.46 6.15 -5.62
CA LEU A 55 -27.79 5.22 -4.69
C LEU A 55 -27.46 3.88 -5.36
N ALA A 56 -28.38 3.33 -6.15
CA ALA A 56 -28.16 2.10 -6.91
C ALA A 56 -26.99 2.25 -7.90
N PHE A 57 -26.88 3.41 -8.55
CA PHE A 57 -25.76 3.73 -9.44
C PHE A 57 -24.42 3.78 -8.70
N ILE A 58 -24.34 4.43 -7.53
CA ILE A 58 -23.12 4.47 -6.71
C ILE A 58 -22.71 3.06 -6.26
N ILE A 59 -23.66 2.26 -5.78
CA ILE A 59 -23.43 0.86 -5.38
C ILE A 59 -22.94 0.03 -6.56
N GLY A 60 -23.56 0.20 -7.73
CA GLY A 60 -23.17 -0.46 -8.97
C GLY A 60 -21.73 -0.13 -9.39
N ILE A 61 -21.34 1.15 -9.31
CA ILE A 61 -19.95 1.57 -9.56
C ILE A 61 -18.99 0.90 -8.55
N GLY A 62 -19.34 0.87 -7.27
CA GLY A 62 -18.48 0.24 -6.25
C GLY A 62 -18.27 -1.26 -6.50
N TRP A 63 -19.33 -2.00 -6.85
CA TRP A 63 -19.23 -3.42 -7.22
C TRP A 63 -18.42 -3.62 -8.49
N PHE A 64 -18.61 -2.75 -9.49
CA PHE A 64 -17.81 -2.77 -10.71
C PHE A 64 -16.31 -2.57 -10.42
N LEU A 65 -15.95 -1.57 -9.60
CA LEU A 65 -14.56 -1.29 -9.24
C LEU A 65 -13.92 -2.42 -8.42
N TRP A 66 -14.67 -3.04 -7.50
CA TRP A 66 -14.21 -4.20 -6.73
C TRP A 66 -14.06 -5.44 -7.61
N ALA A 67 -14.98 -5.69 -8.54
CA ALA A 67 -14.88 -6.79 -9.50
C ALA A 67 -13.67 -6.62 -10.44
N MET A 68 -13.46 -5.40 -10.94
CA MET A 68 -12.28 -5.08 -11.76
C MET A 68 -10.98 -5.36 -11.01
N LEU A 69 -10.92 -5.04 -9.72
CA LEU A 69 -9.78 -5.38 -8.87
C LEU A 69 -9.56 -6.90 -8.78
N GLY A 70 -10.63 -7.67 -8.54
CA GLY A 70 -10.55 -9.14 -8.48
C GLY A 70 -10.15 -9.78 -9.81
N ILE A 71 -10.46 -9.15 -10.95
CA ILE A 71 -9.98 -9.56 -12.27
C ILE A 71 -8.50 -9.19 -12.43
N ALA A 72 -8.11 -8.02 -11.96
CA ALA A 72 -6.73 -7.54 -12.02
C ALA A 72 -5.76 -8.50 -11.32
N THR A 73 -6.12 -8.99 -10.13
CA THR A 73 -5.26 -9.90 -9.34
C THR A 73 -5.02 -11.23 -10.02
N LYS A 74 -5.96 -11.70 -10.86
CA LYS A 74 -5.81 -12.94 -11.65
C LYS A 74 -4.94 -12.77 -12.90
N GLY A 75 -4.57 -11.53 -13.25
CA GLY A 75 -3.78 -11.23 -14.45
C GLY A 75 -4.52 -11.54 -15.77
N TRP A 76 -5.82 -11.79 -15.73
CA TRP A 76 -6.62 -12.20 -16.90
C TRP A 76 -6.87 -11.05 -17.88
N LEU A 77 -6.88 -9.80 -17.43
CA LEU A 77 -7.05 -8.62 -18.27
C LEU A 77 -6.07 -7.52 -17.87
N ARG A 78 -5.46 -6.85 -18.86
CA ARG A 78 -4.72 -5.61 -18.64
C ARG A 78 -5.71 -4.46 -18.46
N ILE A 79 -5.98 -4.11 -17.20
CA ILE A 79 -6.89 -3.03 -16.86
C ILE A 79 -6.18 -1.69 -16.99
N HIS A 80 -6.90 -0.68 -17.47
CA HIS A 80 -6.35 0.66 -17.61
C HIS A 80 -5.84 1.20 -16.24
N PRO A 81 -4.63 1.80 -16.17
CA PRO A 81 -4.03 2.24 -14.90
C PRO A 81 -4.91 3.18 -14.06
N ILE A 82 -5.75 3.99 -14.72
CA ILE A 82 -6.69 4.90 -14.03
C ILE A 82 -7.75 4.13 -13.25
N ILE A 83 -8.31 3.06 -13.81
CA ILE A 83 -9.33 2.26 -13.14
C ILE A 83 -8.72 1.60 -11.90
N LEU A 84 -7.51 1.04 -12.03
CA LEU A 84 -6.80 0.45 -10.90
C LEU A 84 -6.46 1.47 -9.80
N ARG A 85 -6.11 2.70 -10.17
CA ARG A 85 -5.94 3.79 -9.19
C ARG A 85 -7.25 4.06 -8.45
N ILE A 86 -8.37 4.19 -9.15
CA ILE A 86 -9.68 4.43 -8.54
C ILE A 86 -10.08 3.25 -7.63
N SER A 87 -9.93 2.00 -8.12
CA SER A 87 -10.19 0.79 -7.33
C SER A 87 -9.33 0.74 -6.07
N ASN A 88 -8.02 1.06 -6.15
CA ASN A 88 -7.15 1.12 -4.99
C ASN A 88 -7.63 2.15 -3.95
N ARG A 89 -8.16 3.29 -4.39
CA ARG A 89 -8.74 4.28 -3.48
C ARG A 89 -9.94 3.71 -2.72
N VAL A 90 -10.83 3.00 -3.41
CA VAL A 90 -11.99 2.34 -2.77
C VAL A 90 -11.52 1.33 -1.72
N ILE A 91 -10.51 0.52 -2.05
CA ILE A 91 -9.93 -0.45 -1.10
C ILE A 91 -9.43 0.24 0.17
N TYR A 92 -8.68 1.34 0.05
CA TYR A 92 -8.19 2.07 1.22
C TYR A 92 -9.34 2.65 2.06
N SER A 93 -10.42 3.12 1.43
CA SER A 93 -11.60 3.61 2.13
C SER A 93 -12.36 2.50 2.87
N LEU A 94 -12.36 1.27 2.34
CA LEU A 94 -12.99 0.11 2.99
C LEU A 94 -12.14 -0.49 4.12
N PHE A 95 -10.84 -0.19 4.15
CA PHE A 95 -9.89 -0.73 5.12
C PHE A 95 -10.28 -0.52 6.61
N PRO A 96 -10.64 0.69 7.09
CA PRO A 96 -10.99 0.89 8.50
C PRO A 96 -12.20 0.06 8.94
N ILE A 97 -13.20 -0.10 8.05
CA ILE A 97 -14.40 -0.90 8.33
C ILE A 97 -14.05 -2.39 8.28
N SER A 98 -13.23 -2.80 7.32
CA SER A 98 -12.74 -4.18 7.21
C SER A 98 -11.92 -4.61 8.44
N LEU A 99 -11.13 -3.71 9.02
CA LEU A 99 -10.43 -3.97 10.29
C LEU A 99 -11.38 -4.23 11.47
N LEU A 100 -12.54 -3.57 11.51
CA LEU A 100 -13.55 -3.80 12.53
C LEU A 100 -14.22 -5.16 12.35
N LEU A 101 -14.57 -5.51 11.09
CA LEU A 101 -15.18 -6.79 10.75
C LEU A 101 -14.23 -7.98 10.95
N GLY A 102 -12.96 -7.83 10.60
CA GLY A 102 -11.94 -8.87 10.79
C GLY A 102 -11.77 -9.32 12.24
N LYS A 103 -12.05 -8.41 13.20
CA LYS A 103 -12.02 -8.74 14.63
C LYS A 103 -13.06 -9.81 15.01
N PHE A 104 -14.24 -9.80 14.38
CA PHE A 104 -15.28 -10.79 14.62
C PHE A 104 -14.94 -12.16 14.03
N GLY A 105 -14.17 -12.18 12.93
CA GLY A 105 -13.67 -13.41 12.31
C GLY A 105 -12.38 -13.98 12.92
N GLY A 106 -11.92 -13.46 14.07
CA GLY A 106 -10.67 -13.91 14.71
C GLY A 106 -9.39 -13.54 13.96
N VAL A 107 -9.46 -12.64 12.97
CA VAL A 107 -8.30 -12.21 12.19
C VAL A 107 -7.56 -11.10 12.94
N THR A 108 -6.25 -11.26 13.13
CA THR A 108 -5.42 -10.23 13.77
C THR A 108 -5.29 -9.00 12.86
N LYS A 109 -5.23 -7.81 13.46
CA LYS A 109 -5.09 -6.55 12.72
C LYS A 109 -3.86 -6.53 11.82
N ASP A 110 -2.76 -7.14 12.27
CA ASP A 110 -1.51 -7.18 11.51
C ASP A 110 -1.59 -8.14 10.33
N ARG A 111 -2.23 -9.31 10.50
CA ARG A 111 -2.48 -10.22 9.37
C ARG A 111 -3.36 -9.57 8.30
N LEU A 112 -4.36 -8.78 8.71
CA LEU A 112 -5.20 -8.06 7.75
C LEU A 112 -4.44 -6.94 7.02
N ARG A 113 -3.61 -6.18 7.75
CA ARG A 113 -2.73 -5.15 7.15
C ARG A 113 -1.75 -5.76 6.16
N GLN A 114 -1.09 -6.85 6.54
CA GLN A 114 -0.17 -7.58 5.67
C GLN A 114 -0.90 -8.06 4.40
N SER A 115 -2.08 -8.64 4.54
CA SER A 115 -2.90 -9.06 3.39
C SER A 115 -3.26 -7.90 2.45
N MET A 116 -3.55 -6.72 3.00
CA MET A 116 -3.76 -5.51 2.18
C MET A 116 -2.47 -5.08 1.47
N ILE A 117 -1.33 -5.07 2.17
CA ILE A 117 -0.02 -4.73 1.61
C ILE A 117 0.35 -5.69 0.48
N ASP A 118 0.15 -7.00 0.67
CA ASP A 118 0.37 -8.03 -0.34
C ASP A 118 -0.51 -7.81 -1.58
N LEU A 119 -1.79 -7.47 -1.38
CA LEU A 119 -2.71 -7.13 -2.47
C LEU A 119 -2.21 -5.94 -3.29
N ILE A 120 -1.81 -4.85 -2.62
CA ILE A 120 -1.32 -3.64 -3.27
C ILE A 120 0.00 -3.91 -4.00
N ASN A 121 0.94 -4.59 -3.35
CA ASN A 121 2.21 -4.97 -3.95
C ASN A 121 1.99 -5.80 -5.21
N HIS A 122 1.12 -6.81 -5.15
CA HIS A 122 0.76 -7.65 -6.30
C HIS A 122 0.21 -6.79 -7.46
N LEU A 123 -0.71 -5.87 -7.18
CA LEU A 123 -1.30 -4.99 -8.19
C LEU A 123 -0.28 -4.01 -8.79
N VAL A 124 0.64 -3.48 -7.99
CA VAL A 124 1.70 -2.59 -8.47
C VAL A 124 2.67 -3.36 -9.36
N THR A 125 3.07 -4.57 -8.95
CA THR A 125 3.98 -5.44 -9.71
C THR A 125 3.37 -5.86 -11.06
N LEU A 126 2.07 -6.16 -11.12
CA LEU A 126 1.38 -6.53 -12.36
C LEU A 126 1.32 -5.40 -13.39
N ASN A 127 1.28 -4.15 -12.94
CA ASN A 127 1.24 -2.98 -13.82
C ASN A 127 2.61 -2.52 -14.32
N LEU A 128 3.70 -3.16 -13.86
CA LEU A 128 5.09 -2.94 -14.30
C LEU A 128 5.40 -1.47 -14.61
N TYR A 129 5.36 -0.61 -13.58
CA TYR A 129 5.81 0.77 -13.72
C TYR A 129 7.35 0.79 -13.78
N LYS A 130 7.91 0.98 -14.98
CA LYS A 130 9.33 1.27 -15.14
C LYS A 130 9.57 2.75 -14.90
N VAL A 131 10.49 3.04 -13.99
CA VAL A 131 10.77 4.39 -13.50
C VAL A 131 12.29 4.62 -13.53
N PRO A 132 12.76 5.79 -13.99
CA PRO A 132 14.16 6.17 -13.87
C PRO A 132 14.62 6.09 -12.42
N ALA A 133 15.81 5.55 -12.18
CA ALA A 133 16.22 5.21 -10.82
C ALA A 133 16.31 6.44 -9.89
N ASP A 134 16.71 7.60 -10.41
CA ASP A 134 16.75 8.89 -9.69
C ASP A 134 15.37 9.38 -9.23
N ARG A 135 14.29 8.84 -9.81
CA ARG A 135 12.89 9.13 -9.47
C ARG A 135 12.28 8.08 -8.54
N ILE A 136 13.05 7.05 -8.14
CA ILE A 136 12.66 6.06 -7.13
C ILE A 136 13.13 6.55 -5.76
N LEU A 137 12.23 6.49 -4.77
CA LEU A 137 12.54 6.78 -3.38
C LEU A 137 12.53 5.49 -2.56
N LEU A 138 13.70 5.09 -2.05
CA LEU A 138 13.83 4.13 -0.97
C LEU A 138 13.57 4.85 0.36
N LEU A 139 12.45 4.52 1.01
CA LEU A 139 12.00 5.16 2.24
C LEU A 139 11.95 4.14 3.37
N THR A 140 12.70 4.39 4.43
CA THR A 140 12.85 3.41 5.52
C THR A 140 12.64 4.05 6.89
N PRO A 141 12.35 3.26 7.93
CA PRO A 141 12.13 3.78 9.26
C PRO A 141 13.48 3.92 9.98
N HIS A 142 13.59 4.90 10.86
CA HIS A 142 14.75 5.02 11.75
C HIS A 142 14.98 3.76 12.61
N CYS A 143 13.94 2.95 12.83
CA CYS A 143 14.00 1.70 13.59
C CYS A 143 14.95 0.66 13.00
N LEU A 144 15.39 0.78 11.74
CA LEU A 144 16.42 -0.10 11.15
C LEU A 144 17.83 0.28 11.59
N GLN A 145 18.04 1.52 12.04
CA GLN A 145 19.31 1.96 12.57
C GLN A 145 19.51 1.35 13.96
N GLU A 146 20.71 0.86 14.22
CA GLU A 146 21.11 0.39 15.54
C GLU A 146 20.97 1.52 16.57
N SER A 147 20.28 1.26 17.68
CA SER A 147 19.96 2.24 18.72
C SER A 147 21.20 2.89 19.34
N SER A 148 22.30 2.15 19.45
CA SER A 148 23.61 2.62 19.94
C SER A 148 24.47 3.31 18.88
N CYS A 149 23.97 3.53 17.66
CA CYS A 149 24.73 4.14 16.59
C CYS A 149 24.93 5.65 16.80
N VAL A 150 26.19 6.07 16.86
CA VAL A 150 26.57 7.49 17.05
C VAL A 150 26.30 8.34 15.81
N HIS A 151 26.27 7.73 14.61
CA HIS A 151 26.11 8.43 13.34
C HIS A 151 24.64 8.54 12.92
N LYS A 152 23.97 9.65 13.23
CA LYS A 152 22.55 9.86 12.89
C LYS A 152 22.34 9.98 11.37
N VAL A 153 21.45 9.15 10.82
CA VAL A 153 21.14 9.10 9.36
C VAL A 153 19.81 9.76 8.99
N THR A 154 19.08 10.31 9.96
CA THR A 154 17.74 10.91 9.75
C THR A 154 17.77 12.21 8.96
N GLY A 155 18.89 12.94 8.99
CA GLY A 155 19.11 14.14 8.19
C GLY A 155 19.81 13.81 6.87
N ASP A 156 20.92 13.08 6.95
CA ASP A 156 21.70 12.64 5.80
C ASP A 156 22.09 11.16 5.97
N VAL A 157 21.64 10.33 5.03
CA VAL A 157 21.91 8.89 4.99
C VAL A 157 23.40 8.59 4.74
N TYR A 158 24.14 9.51 4.10
CA TYR A 158 25.56 9.37 3.84
C TYR A 158 26.44 9.51 5.10
N ASN A 159 25.86 9.90 6.24
CA ASN A 159 26.53 9.83 7.54
C ASN A 159 26.82 8.38 7.97
N CYS A 160 26.14 7.38 7.39
CA CYS A 160 26.38 5.98 7.69
C CYS A 160 27.80 5.56 7.29
N LYS A 161 28.58 5.05 8.25
CA LYS A 161 29.93 4.50 8.00
C LYS A 161 29.95 3.06 7.49
N GLN A 162 28.80 2.48 7.14
CA GLN A 162 28.67 1.11 6.64
C GLN A 162 29.39 0.07 7.53
N CYS A 163 29.33 0.24 8.86
CA CYS A 163 30.03 -0.61 9.83
C CYS A 163 29.44 -2.03 10.01
N GLY A 164 28.43 -2.43 9.23
CA GLY A 164 27.80 -3.75 9.28
C GLY A 164 26.85 -4.00 10.47
N ARG A 165 26.81 -3.13 11.49
CA ARG A 165 25.96 -3.33 12.69
C ARG A 165 24.45 -3.22 12.44
N CYS A 166 24.03 -2.59 11.34
CA CYS A 166 22.61 -2.43 11.00
C CYS A 166 22.41 -2.43 9.47
N LYS A 167 21.18 -2.67 9.03
CA LYS A 167 20.84 -2.81 7.61
C LYS A 167 20.85 -1.51 6.81
N VAL A 168 21.00 -0.35 7.46
CA VAL A 168 21.11 0.94 6.77
C VAL A 168 22.31 0.96 5.81
N GLY A 169 23.43 0.32 6.16
CA GLY A 169 24.61 0.26 5.30
C GLY A 169 24.40 -0.54 4.01
N ASP A 170 23.68 -1.66 4.12
CA ASP A 170 23.32 -2.52 2.98
C ASP A 170 22.37 -1.77 2.03
N LEU A 171 21.37 -1.08 2.59
CA LEU A 171 20.41 -0.28 1.84
C LEU A 171 21.06 0.93 1.16
N LEU A 172 22.04 1.56 1.83
CA LEU A 172 22.83 2.63 1.23
C LEU A 172 23.63 2.12 0.03
N GLN A 173 24.17 0.90 0.10
CA GLN A 173 24.86 0.28 -1.02
C GLN A 173 23.92 0.06 -2.20
N ILE A 174 22.73 -0.49 -1.97
CA ILE A 174 21.70 -0.64 -3.02
C ILE A 174 21.43 0.71 -3.70
N THR A 175 21.27 1.79 -2.93
CA THR A 175 21.03 3.11 -3.54
C THR A 175 22.20 3.68 -4.33
N LYS A 176 23.45 3.32 -3.98
CA LYS A 176 24.63 3.66 -4.80
C LYS A 176 24.67 2.83 -6.08
N ASP A 177 24.37 1.54 -5.98
CA ASP A 177 24.38 0.62 -7.12
C ASP A 177 23.34 1.03 -8.17
N TYR A 178 22.12 1.42 -7.73
CA TYR A 178 21.02 1.77 -8.64
C TYR A 178 20.85 3.28 -8.91
N GLY A 179 21.48 4.16 -8.14
CA GLY A 179 21.30 5.62 -8.27
C GLY A 179 19.93 6.15 -7.80
N CYS A 180 19.24 5.43 -6.91
CA CYS A 180 17.96 5.85 -6.34
C CYS A 180 18.09 6.73 -5.08
N LYS A 181 17.05 7.51 -4.76
CA LYS A 181 17.07 8.39 -3.60
C LYS A 181 16.81 7.59 -2.33
N PHE A 182 17.60 7.81 -1.28
CA PHE A 182 17.44 7.13 0.00
C PHE A 182 17.13 8.10 1.13
N LEU A 183 16.05 7.84 1.88
CA LEU A 183 15.68 8.63 3.05
C LEU A 183 15.26 7.74 4.23
N VAL A 184 15.66 8.15 5.43
CA VAL A 184 15.28 7.52 6.70
C VAL A 184 14.37 8.47 7.49
N ALA A 185 13.17 8.02 7.84
CA ALA A 185 12.19 8.81 8.57
C ALA A 185 11.99 8.32 10.01
N THR A 186 11.88 9.24 10.96
CA THR A 186 11.62 8.93 12.38
C THR A 186 10.16 8.58 12.68
N GLY A 187 9.26 8.87 11.75
CA GLY A 187 7.84 8.52 11.86
C GLY A 187 7.07 8.89 10.60
N GLY A 188 5.79 8.50 10.57
CA GLY A 188 4.94 8.68 9.39
C GLY A 188 4.81 10.14 8.94
N THR A 189 4.78 11.10 9.87
CA THR A 189 4.57 12.51 9.51
C THR A 189 5.77 13.08 8.76
N LEU A 190 6.98 12.77 9.23
CA LEU A 190 8.20 13.14 8.54
C LEU A 190 8.32 12.40 7.20
N ALA A 191 7.92 11.12 7.16
CA ALA A 191 7.89 10.35 5.92
C ALA A 191 7.01 11.00 4.85
N ARG A 192 5.78 11.40 5.20
CA ARG A 192 4.84 12.09 4.31
C ARG A 192 5.37 13.44 3.83
N LEU A 193 5.99 14.21 4.72
CA LEU A 193 6.63 15.49 4.37
C LEU A 193 7.74 15.27 3.34
N LYS A 194 8.61 14.29 3.57
CA LYS A 194 9.72 13.94 2.67
C LYS A 194 9.25 13.45 1.31
N VAL A 195 8.19 12.65 1.25
CA VAL A 195 7.57 12.24 -0.02
C VAL A 195 7.08 13.46 -0.81
N LYS A 196 6.46 14.45 -0.14
CA LYS A 196 5.98 15.69 -0.76
C LYS A 196 7.12 16.59 -1.26
N GLU A 197 8.25 16.62 -0.55
CA GLU A 197 9.46 17.35 -0.94
C GLU A 197 10.13 16.70 -2.16
N VAL A 198 10.35 15.39 -2.13
CA VAL A 198 11.08 14.65 -3.17
C VAL A 198 10.27 14.48 -4.45
N ARG A 199 8.94 14.35 -4.34
CA ARG A 199 8.01 14.04 -5.45
C ARG A 199 8.47 12.86 -6.32
N PRO A 200 8.68 11.67 -5.72
CA PRO A 200 9.13 10.49 -6.46
C PRO A 200 8.04 9.99 -7.42
N LYS A 201 8.46 9.22 -8.43
CA LYS A 201 7.53 8.51 -9.34
C LYS A 201 7.16 7.12 -8.82
N ALA A 202 8.00 6.52 -7.96
CA ALA A 202 7.72 5.28 -7.25
C ALA A 202 8.42 5.26 -5.89
N ILE A 203 7.87 4.53 -4.92
CA ILE A 203 8.42 4.40 -3.58
C ILE A 203 8.65 2.93 -3.26
N VAL A 204 9.84 2.59 -2.78
CA VAL A 204 10.11 1.33 -2.08
C VAL A 204 10.08 1.64 -0.59
N ALA A 205 9.02 1.23 0.09
CA ALA A 205 8.79 1.57 1.49
C ALA A 205 9.10 0.39 2.40
N ILE A 206 9.91 0.61 3.43
CA ILE A 206 10.19 -0.40 4.47
C ILE A 206 9.53 0.08 5.77
N ALA A 207 8.65 -0.73 6.36
CA ALA A 207 8.05 -0.42 7.65
C ALA A 207 7.34 -1.64 8.24
N CYS A 208 6.75 -1.47 9.43
CA CYS A 208 5.80 -2.43 9.97
C CYS A 208 4.46 -2.36 9.21
N GLU A 209 3.62 -3.37 9.39
CA GLU A 209 2.30 -3.54 8.77
C GLU A 209 1.42 -2.30 8.99
N ARG A 210 1.43 -1.75 10.21
CA ARG A 210 0.62 -0.57 10.57
C ARG A 210 1.06 0.67 9.80
N ASP A 211 2.36 0.94 9.80
CA ASP A 211 2.91 2.17 9.23
C ASP A 211 2.91 2.10 7.69
N LEU A 212 3.14 0.91 7.10
CA LEU A 212 2.98 0.69 5.65
C LEU A 212 1.52 0.85 5.23
N ALA A 213 0.57 0.21 5.90
CA ALA A 213 -0.85 0.30 5.56
C ALA A 213 -1.36 1.75 5.54
N SER A 214 -1.02 2.54 6.58
CA SER A 214 -1.38 3.97 6.63
C SER A 214 -0.59 4.78 5.60
N GLY A 215 0.72 4.56 5.50
CA GLY A 215 1.59 5.34 4.63
C GLY A 215 1.24 5.18 3.15
N MET A 216 0.91 3.97 2.70
CA MET A 216 0.50 3.67 1.33
C MET A 216 -0.80 4.38 0.94
N ALA A 217 -1.77 4.47 1.87
CA ALA A 217 -3.00 5.21 1.66
C ALA A 217 -2.75 6.73 1.53
N ASP A 218 -1.84 7.27 2.36
CA ASP A 218 -1.55 8.70 2.44
C ASP A 218 -0.79 9.25 1.22
N VAL A 219 0.06 8.43 0.58
CA VAL A 219 0.90 8.85 -0.57
C VAL A 219 0.27 8.55 -1.92
N PHE A 220 -0.96 8.02 -1.94
CA PHE A 220 -1.73 7.81 -3.15
C PHE A 220 -1.86 9.12 -3.94
N PRO A 221 -1.63 9.15 -5.27
CA PRO A 221 -1.60 8.02 -6.21
C PRO A 221 -0.21 7.48 -6.57
N ILE A 222 0.84 7.80 -5.81
CA ILE A 222 2.21 7.32 -6.10
C ILE A 222 2.27 5.79 -5.88
N PRO A 223 2.78 4.98 -6.84
CA PRO A 223 2.92 3.55 -6.64
C PRO A 223 3.96 3.26 -5.54
N VAL A 224 3.57 2.40 -4.60
CA VAL A 224 4.41 1.98 -3.48
C VAL A 224 4.52 0.46 -3.50
N ILE A 225 5.74 -0.06 -3.39
CA ILE A 225 5.97 -1.46 -3.04
C ILE A 225 6.49 -1.48 -1.60
N GLY A 226 5.75 -2.15 -0.71
CA GLY A 226 6.06 -2.28 0.70
C GLY A 226 6.84 -3.54 1.01
N VAL A 227 7.95 -3.41 1.73
CA VAL A 227 8.70 -4.53 2.29
C VAL A 227 8.58 -4.48 3.81
N LEU A 228 8.03 -5.55 4.40
CA LEU A 228 7.86 -5.64 5.85
C LEU A 228 9.20 -5.81 6.54
N ASN A 229 9.41 -5.08 7.63
CA ASN A 229 10.56 -5.29 8.51
C ASN A 229 10.27 -6.36 9.57
N ALA A 230 11.30 -7.11 9.93
CA ALA A 230 11.29 -8.02 11.06
C ALA A 230 11.63 -7.27 12.35
N ARG A 231 10.99 -7.67 13.45
CA ARG A 231 11.05 -7.00 14.76
C ARG A 231 11.61 -7.96 15.82
N PRO A 232 12.90 -8.37 15.75
CA PRO A 232 13.48 -9.31 16.71
C PRO A 232 13.54 -8.75 18.14
N ASN A 233 13.70 -7.43 18.27
CA ASN A 233 13.85 -6.74 19.56
C ASN A 233 12.57 -5.99 19.97
N GLY A 234 11.40 -6.46 19.52
CA GLY A 234 10.12 -5.81 19.78
C GLY A 234 9.81 -4.64 18.83
N PRO A 235 8.74 -3.87 19.11
CA PRO A 235 8.29 -2.81 18.23
C PRO A 235 9.27 -1.64 18.21
N CYS A 236 9.61 -1.17 17.00
CA CYS A 236 10.34 0.07 16.77
C CYS A 236 11.74 0.14 17.40
N CYS A 237 12.41 -0.99 17.64
CA CYS A 237 13.79 -1.04 18.12
C CYS A 237 14.59 -2.07 17.35
N ASN A 238 15.76 -1.69 16.83
CA ASN A 238 16.72 -2.57 16.16
C ASN A 238 16.05 -3.59 15.22
N THR A 239 15.18 -3.07 14.35
CA THR A 239 14.46 -3.86 13.37
C THR A 239 15.39 -4.24 12.23
N THR A 240 15.07 -5.31 11.53
CA THR A 240 15.88 -5.78 10.39
C THR A 240 15.00 -5.98 9.16
N VAL A 241 15.64 -6.04 8.00
CA VAL A 241 14.98 -6.28 6.72
C VAL A 241 15.90 -7.12 5.85
N ASP A 242 15.29 -7.92 4.99
CA ASP A 242 15.98 -8.64 3.94
C ASP A 242 16.41 -7.66 2.84
N ALA A 243 17.70 -7.38 2.76
CA ALA A 243 18.26 -6.45 1.79
C ALA A 243 18.20 -7.01 0.35
N ASP A 244 18.26 -8.34 0.18
CA ASP A 244 18.18 -8.97 -1.14
C ASP A 244 16.77 -8.80 -1.70
N ARG A 245 15.74 -8.99 -0.87
CA ARG A 245 14.36 -8.70 -1.26
C ARG A 245 14.16 -7.22 -1.65
N VAL A 246 14.78 -6.29 -0.92
CA VAL A 246 14.71 -4.86 -1.27
C VAL A 246 15.39 -4.61 -2.62
N ARG A 247 16.54 -5.24 -2.88
CA ARG A 247 17.26 -5.16 -4.15
C ARG A 247 16.38 -5.66 -5.30
N GLU A 248 15.75 -6.82 -5.17
CA GLU A 248 14.83 -7.37 -6.17
C GLU A 248 13.67 -6.39 -6.47
N VAL A 249 13.08 -5.78 -5.44
CA VAL A 249 12.00 -4.80 -5.60
C VAL A 249 12.47 -3.55 -6.36
N VAL A 250 13.68 -3.07 -6.06
CA VAL A 250 14.27 -1.94 -6.79
C VAL A 250 14.49 -2.31 -8.26
N GLU A 251 15.05 -3.47 -8.55
CA GLU A 251 15.28 -3.96 -9.93
C GLU A 251 13.98 -4.13 -10.73
N LEU A 252 12.90 -4.55 -10.06
CA LEU A 252 11.58 -4.65 -10.67
C LEU A 252 11.06 -3.28 -11.14
N LEU A 253 11.35 -2.21 -10.41
CA LEU A 253 10.89 -0.84 -10.71
C LEU A 253 11.82 -0.06 -11.62
N VAL A 254 13.13 -0.28 -11.53
CA VAL A 254 14.13 0.47 -12.32
C VAL A 254 13.96 0.19 -13.81
N ASP A 255 13.96 1.27 -14.59
CA ASP A 255 14.09 1.26 -16.04
C ASP A 255 15.56 1.12 -16.44
N LYS A 256 15.96 -0.05 -16.95
CA LYS A 256 17.36 -0.39 -17.24
C LYS A 256 17.98 0.52 -18.30
N ASP A 257 17.19 1.01 -19.25
CA ASP A 257 17.65 1.90 -20.33
C ASP A 257 18.08 3.29 -19.80
N SER A 258 17.63 3.68 -18.61
CA SER A 258 18.03 4.94 -17.96
C SER A 258 19.32 4.82 -17.15
N HIS A 259 19.74 3.61 -16.80
CA HIS A 259 20.85 3.34 -15.89
C HIS A 259 22.22 3.33 -16.58
N GLU A 260 22.26 3.00 -17.88
CA GLU A 260 23.51 2.93 -18.66
C GLU A 260 23.96 4.29 -19.24
N ARG A 261 23.17 5.36 -19.02
CA ARG A 261 23.44 6.71 -19.55
C ARG A 261 24.08 7.69 -18.56
N ASN A 262 24.30 7.26 -17.32
CA ASN A 262 24.96 8.02 -16.26
C ASN A 262 26.19 7.25 -15.75
#